data_AF-A0A059BDW4-F1
#
_entry.id   AF-A0A059BDW4-F1
#
_cell.length_a   1.000
_cell.length_b   1.000
_cell.length_c   1.000
_cell.angle_alpha   90.00
_cell.angle_beta   90.00
_cell.angle_gamma   90.00
#
_symmetry.space_group_name_H-M   'P 1'
#
loop_
_entity.id
_entity.type
_entity.pdbx_description
1 polymer ?
#
loop_
_entity_poly.entity_id
_entity_poly.type
_entity_poly.pdbx_seq_one_letter_code
_entity_poly.pdbx_strand_id
1 'polypeptide(L)'
;MASRYWVVSLPVQQGSASAASLWNRLLEQISRHSFDTPLYRFNIPNLRVGTLDSLLALSDDLQKSNTFVEGVSHKIRRQIEELERVSGVESSSLTVDGVPVDSYLTKFVWDDAKYPAMAPLRETVDTIQGQVAKIEDDLKVRVAEYNNVRSQLNAINRKQSGSLAVRDLSNLVKPEDIVISENLTTLLAVVPKYSQKDWLSSYETLTSYVVPRSSKQLHEDNEYALYT
;
A
#
# COMPACT_ATOMS: atom_id res chain seq x y z
N MET A 1 -13.95 -0.08 15.06
CA MET A 1 -13.91 -1.21 16.01
C MET A 1 -13.97 -2.48 15.17
N ALA A 2 -13.02 -3.41 15.30
CA ALA A 2 -13.02 -4.61 14.45
C ALA A 2 -14.16 -5.54 14.87
N SER A 3 -15.12 -5.79 13.96
CA SER A 3 -16.18 -6.78 14.17
C SER A 3 -15.55 -8.16 14.32
N ARG A 4 -15.92 -8.88 15.38
CA ARG A 4 -15.49 -10.26 15.62
C ARG A 4 -16.62 -11.20 15.25
N TYR A 5 -16.32 -12.24 14.50
CA TYR A 5 -17.27 -13.27 14.10
C TYR A 5 -16.86 -14.60 14.72
N TRP A 6 -17.86 -15.42 15.03
CA TRP A 6 -17.68 -16.78 15.49
C TRP A 6 -18.28 -17.71 14.44
N VAL A 7 -17.53 -18.73 14.04
CA VAL A 7 -18.03 -19.77 13.14
C VAL A 7 -18.14 -21.05 13.95
N VAL A 8 -19.32 -21.66 13.94
CA VAL A 8 -19.62 -22.89 14.70
C VAL A 8 -20.29 -23.88 13.77
N SER A 9 -19.89 -25.14 13.87
CA SER A 9 -20.53 -26.27 13.19
C SER A 9 -21.11 -27.24 14.22
N LEU A 10 -22.34 -27.71 13.98
CA LEU A 10 -23.05 -28.62 14.86
C LEU A 10 -23.51 -29.85 14.06
N PRO A 11 -23.38 -31.07 14.61
CA PRO A 11 -23.86 -32.27 13.93
C PRO A 11 -25.39 -32.27 13.86
N VAL A 12 -25.93 -32.59 12.67
CA VAL A 12 -27.36 -32.84 12.51
C VAL A 12 -27.62 -34.31 12.88
N GLN A 13 -28.27 -34.54 14.02
CA GLN A 13 -28.60 -35.90 14.47
C GLN A 13 -29.56 -36.57 13.48
N GLN A 14 -29.15 -37.71 12.90
CA GLN A 14 -30.00 -38.49 12.02
C GLN A 14 -31.18 -39.08 12.83
N GLY A 15 -32.42 -38.81 12.40
CA GLY A 15 -33.62 -39.52 12.85
C GLY A 15 -34.61 -38.75 13.73
N SER A 16 -34.31 -37.55 14.22
CA SER A 16 -35.22 -36.85 15.17
C SER A 16 -35.34 -35.32 15.00
N ALA A 17 -34.39 -34.67 14.32
CA ALA A 17 -34.46 -33.22 14.07
C ALA A 17 -33.95 -32.89 12.66
N SER A 18 -34.75 -32.15 11.88
CA SER A 18 -34.27 -31.56 10.62
C SER A 18 -33.26 -30.45 10.89
N ALA A 19 -32.35 -30.17 9.96
CA ALA A 19 -31.42 -29.03 10.06
C ALA A 19 -32.16 -27.70 10.33
N ALA A 20 -33.36 -27.55 9.77
CA ALA A 20 -34.22 -26.39 10.02
C ALA A 20 -34.70 -26.33 11.48
N SER A 21 -35.11 -27.45 12.07
CA SER A 21 -35.52 -27.50 13.48
C SER A 21 -34.36 -27.24 14.45
N LEU A 22 -33.16 -27.76 14.14
CA LEU A 22 -31.95 -27.49 14.93
C LEU A 22 -31.54 -26.03 14.84
N TRP A 23 -31.62 -25.43 13.65
CA TRP A 23 -31.39 -24.00 13.44
C TRP A 23 -32.35 -23.13 14.27
N ASN A 24 -33.65 -23.42 14.23
CA ASN A 24 -34.65 -22.66 14.98
C ASN A 24 -34.44 -22.78 16.49
N ARG A 25 -34.09 -23.98 16.98
CA ARG A 25 -33.74 -24.19 18.39
C ARG A 25 -32.48 -23.41 18.78
N LEU A 26 -31.45 -23.41 17.94
CA LEU A 26 -30.22 -22.65 18.18
C LEU A 26 -30.52 -21.15 18.28
N LEU A 27 -31.30 -20.60 17.34
CA LEU A 27 -31.76 -19.21 17.36
C LEU A 27 -32.48 -18.89 18.67
N GLU A 28 -33.44 -19.72 19.07
CA GLU A 28 -34.22 -19.51 20.29
C GLU A 28 -33.32 -19.51 21.53
N GLN A 29 -32.42 -20.49 21.67
CA GLN A 29 -31.54 -20.58 22.83
C GLN A 29 -30.56 -19.41 22.91
N ILE A 30 -29.94 -19.01 21.79
CA ILE A 30 -29.02 -17.86 21.80
C ILE A 30 -29.78 -16.57 22.07
N SER A 31 -30.97 -16.37 21.47
CA SER A 31 -31.76 -15.16 21.75
C SER A 31 -32.16 -15.01 23.23
N ARG A 32 -32.27 -16.13 23.97
CA ARG A 32 -32.57 -16.12 25.41
C ARG A 32 -31.40 -15.67 26.28
N HIS A 33 -30.17 -15.97 25.85
CA HIS A 33 -28.95 -15.68 26.61
C HIS A 33 -28.16 -14.47 26.09
N SER A 34 -28.31 -14.13 24.81
CA SER A 34 -27.55 -13.10 24.10
C SER A 34 -28.39 -12.57 22.94
N PHE A 35 -29.37 -11.73 23.27
CA PHE A 35 -30.38 -11.20 22.33
C PHE A 35 -29.81 -10.30 21.23
N ASP A 36 -28.59 -9.78 21.41
CA ASP A 36 -27.87 -8.89 20.50
C ASP A 36 -26.84 -9.63 19.63
N THR A 37 -26.84 -10.97 19.65
CA THR A 37 -25.93 -11.79 18.85
C THR A 37 -26.65 -12.32 17.60
N PRO A 38 -26.51 -11.66 16.43
CA PRO A 38 -27.16 -12.11 15.21
C PRO A 38 -26.53 -13.42 14.72
N LEU A 39 -27.39 -14.30 14.19
CA LEU A 39 -27.00 -15.61 13.65
C LEU A 39 -27.28 -15.67 12.15
N TYR A 40 -26.28 -16.13 11.41
CA TYR A 40 -26.33 -16.28 9.97
C TYR A 40 -25.99 -17.70 9.57
N ARG A 41 -26.66 -18.23 8.54
CA ARG A 41 -26.30 -19.53 7.98
C ARG A 41 -25.07 -19.38 7.13
N PHE A 42 -24.10 -20.27 7.33
CA PHE A 42 -22.91 -20.36 6.50
C PHE A 42 -23.07 -21.56 5.56
N ASN A 43 -23.49 -21.30 4.32
CA ASN A 43 -23.85 -22.36 3.37
C ASN A 43 -22.59 -22.90 2.68
N ILE A 44 -22.24 -24.15 2.97
CA ILE A 44 -21.16 -24.88 2.32
C ILE A 44 -21.79 -26.03 1.52
N PRO A 45 -21.42 -26.24 0.24
CA PRO A 45 -21.90 -27.38 -0.52
C PRO A 45 -21.37 -28.71 0.04
N ASN A 46 -21.94 -29.81 -0.43
CA ASN A 46 -21.37 -31.13 -0.15
C ASN A 46 -20.07 -31.29 -0.94
N LEU A 47 -18.95 -30.99 -0.29
CA LEU A 47 -17.61 -31.10 -0.87
C LEU A 47 -17.22 -32.58 -1.01
N ARG A 48 -16.57 -32.92 -2.12
CA ARG A 48 -16.05 -34.27 -2.36
C ARG A 48 -14.86 -34.55 -1.43
N VAL A 49 -15.11 -35.38 -0.42
CA VAL A 49 -14.09 -35.85 0.52
C VAL A 49 -13.39 -37.13 0.03
N GLY A 50 -12.13 -37.30 0.42
CA GLY A 50 -11.33 -38.49 0.13
C GLY A 50 -11.44 -39.56 1.24
N THR A 51 -10.35 -40.27 1.49
CA THR A 51 -10.25 -41.21 2.62
C THR A 51 -10.08 -40.47 3.95
N LEU A 52 -10.34 -41.14 5.08
CA LEU A 52 -10.10 -40.59 6.42
C LEU A 52 -8.64 -40.12 6.58
N ASP A 53 -7.67 -40.90 6.13
CA ASP A 53 -6.25 -40.54 6.20
C ASP A 53 -5.95 -39.24 5.43
N SER A 54 -6.57 -39.07 4.25
CA SER A 54 -6.42 -37.84 3.47
C SER A 54 -7.04 -36.63 4.17
N LEU A 55 -8.13 -36.82 4.92
CA LEU A 55 -8.78 -35.75 5.70
C LEU A 55 -7.95 -35.36 6.93
N LEU A 56 -7.34 -36.34 7.61
CA LEU A 56 -6.44 -36.08 8.74
C LEU A 56 -5.22 -35.29 8.29
N ALA A 57 -4.55 -35.71 7.21
CA ALA A 57 -3.43 -34.96 6.64
C ALA A 57 -3.85 -33.55 6.19
N LEU A 58 -5.02 -33.43 5.55
CA LEU A 58 -5.52 -32.13 5.09
C LEU A 58 -5.89 -31.20 6.24
N SER A 59 -6.32 -31.72 7.40
CA SER A 59 -6.62 -30.92 8.58
C SER A 59 -5.41 -30.13 9.06
N ASP A 60 -4.23 -30.76 9.09
CA ASP A 60 -2.97 -30.09 9.48
C ASP A 60 -2.53 -29.05 8.43
N ASP A 61 -2.69 -29.38 7.14
CA ASP A 61 -2.35 -28.48 6.05
C ASP A 61 -3.31 -27.27 5.98
N LEU A 62 -4.60 -27.46 6.30
CA LEU A 62 -5.59 -26.38 6.40
C LEU A 62 -5.23 -25.36 7.48
N GLN A 63 -4.68 -25.79 8.61
CA GLN A 63 -4.21 -24.86 9.65
C GLN A 63 -3.08 -23.97 9.13
N LYS A 64 -2.09 -24.56 8.45
CA LYS A 64 -0.98 -23.81 7.84
C LYS A 64 -1.48 -22.87 6.75
N SER A 65 -2.38 -23.35 5.89
CA SER A 65 -2.99 -22.57 4.82
C SER A 65 -3.77 -21.38 5.39
N ASN A 66 -4.58 -21.59 6.43
CA ASN A 66 -5.31 -20.53 7.11
C ASN A 66 -4.37 -19.44 7.65
N THR A 67 -3.32 -19.82 8.41
CA THR A 67 -2.34 -18.86 8.94
C THR A 67 -1.63 -18.09 7.82
N PHE A 68 -1.31 -18.76 6.71
CA PHE A 68 -0.69 -18.13 5.56
C PHE A 68 -1.63 -17.10 4.90
N VAL A 69 -2.87 -17.48 4.60
CA VAL A 69 -3.86 -16.61 3.95
C VAL A 69 -4.21 -15.40 4.83
N GLU A 70 -4.38 -15.62 6.14
CA GLU A 70 -4.58 -14.55 7.12
C GLU A 70 -3.38 -13.59 7.15
N GLY A 71 -2.15 -14.13 7.16
CA GLY A 71 -0.92 -13.35 7.12
C GLY A 71 -0.82 -12.46 5.87
N VAL A 72 -1.12 -13.00 4.69
CA VAL A 72 -1.11 -12.23 3.43
C VAL A 72 -2.21 -11.16 3.43
N SER A 73 -3.41 -11.49 3.89
CA SER A 73 -4.52 -10.54 4.02
C SER A 73 -4.16 -9.36 4.94
N HIS A 74 -3.52 -9.64 6.07
CA HIS A 74 -3.02 -8.60 6.97
C HIS A 74 -1.90 -7.75 6.36
N LYS A 75 -0.99 -8.34 5.59
CA LYS A 75 0.05 -7.58 4.87
C LYS A 75 -0.58 -6.62 3.87
N ILE A 76 -1.55 -7.07 3.07
CA ILE A 76 -2.27 -6.22 2.11
C ILE A 76 -2.94 -5.06 2.84
N ARG A 77 -3.71 -5.34 3.90
CA ARG A 77 -4.36 -4.32 4.72
C ARG A 77 -3.37 -3.27 5.24
N ARG A 78 -2.24 -3.70 5.81
CA ARG A 78 -1.20 -2.79 6.32
C ARG A 78 -0.58 -1.92 5.23
N GLN A 79 -0.39 -2.46 4.02
CA GLN A 79 0.13 -1.70 2.89
C GLN A 79 -0.86 -0.62 2.45
N ILE A 80 -2.16 -0.93 2.40
CA ILE A 80 -3.21 0.07 2.10
C ILE A 80 -3.21 1.17 3.17
N GLU A 81 -3.22 0.81 4.46
CA GLU A 81 -3.16 1.79 5.57
C GLU A 81 -1.90 2.68 5.52
N GLU A 82 -0.76 2.15 5.06
CA GLU A 82 0.44 2.96 4.82
C GLU A 82 0.27 3.93 3.65
N LEU A 83 -0.31 3.48 2.53
CA LEU A 83 -0.53 4.33 1.37
C LEU A 83 -1.51 5.47 1.66
N GLU A 84 -2.59 5.20 2.40
CA GLU A 84 -3.53 6.23 2.86
C GLU A 84 -2.83 7.26 3.74
N ARG A 85 -2.04 6.80 4.72
CA ARG A 85 -1.28 7.68 5.62
C ARG A 85 -0.30 8.58 4.86
N VAL A 86 0.37 8.05 3.83
CA VAL A 86 1.36 8.80 3.05
C VAL A 86 0.70 9.77 2.07
N SER A 87 -0.42 9.38 1.45
CA SER A 87 -1.14 10.22 0.47
C SER A 87 -2.05 11.26 1.10
N GLY A 88 -2.49 11.05 2.36
CA GLY A 88 -3.51 11.87 3.00
C GLY A 88 -4.92 11.64 2.43
N VAL A 89 -5.07 10.67 1.53
CA VAL A 89 -6.37 10.28 0.96
C VAL A 89 -6.88 9.09 1.75
N GLU A 90 -8.00 9.26 2.44
CA GLU A 90 -8.70 8.15 3.06
C GLU A 90 -9.36 7.29 1.98
N SER A 91 -8.99 6.03 1.95
CA SER A 91 -9.66 5.01 1.16
C SER A 91 -11.05 4.76 1.75
N SER A 92 -12.02 4.42 0.89
CA SER A 92 -13.24 3.79 1.39
C SER A 92 -12.88 2.52 2.16
N SER A 93 -13.76 2.11 3.08
CA SER A 93 -13.60 0.83 3.78
C SER A 93 -13.40 -0.31 2.78
N LEU A 94 -12.52 -1.26 3.14
CA LEU A 94 -12.24 -2.41 2.28
C LEU A 94 -13.52 -3.22 2.04
N THR A 95 -13.74 -3.58 0.78
CA THR A 95 -14.90 -4.36 0.32
C THR A 95 -14.44 -5.63 -0.40
N VAL A 96 -15.30 -6.65 -0.44
CA VAL A 96 -15.14 -7.82 -1.29
C VAL A 96 -16.06 -7.64 -2.50
N ASP A 97 -15.49 -7.48 -3.69
CA ASP A 97 -16.23 -7.22 -4.94
C ASP A 97 -17.27 -6.08 -4.83
N GLY A 98 -16.90 -5.01 -4.13
CA GLY A 98 -17.77 -3.85 -3.87
C GLY A 98 -18.78 -4.04 -2.73
N VAL A 99 -18.83 -5.23 -2.12
CA VAL A 99 -19.71 -5.54 -0.98
C VAL A 99 -18.97 -5.31 0.34
N PRO A 100 -19.57 -4.64 1.34
CA PRO A 100 -18.98 -4.53 2.67
C PRO A 100 -18.69 -5.90 3.28
N VAL A 101 -17.54 -6.04 3.95
CA VAL A 101 -17.09 -7.33 4.52
C VAL A 101 -18.15 -7.99 5.42
N ASP A 102 -18.84 -7.20 6.25
CA ASP A 102 -19.93 -7.69 7.11
C ASP A 102 -21.08 -8.30 6.27
N SER A 103 -21.50 -7.61 5.21
CA SER A 103 -22.54 -8.11 4.30
C SER A 103 -22.09 -9.35 3.54
N TYR A 104 -20.82 -9.42 3.15
CA TYR A 104 -20.24 -10.59 2.49
C TYR A 104 -20.24 -11.82 3.42
N LEU A 105 -19.78 -11.67 4.66
CA LEU A 105 -19.72 -12.78 5.63
C LEU A 105 -21.11 -13.29 6.03
N THR A 106 -22.07 -12.39 6.23
CA THR A 106 -23.44 -12.73 6.68
C THR A 106 -24.30 -13.35 5.57
N LYS A 107 -23.91 -13.19 4.31
CA LYS A 107 -24.58 -13.74 3.12
C LYS A 107 -23.63 -14.58 2.27
N PHE A 108 -22.63 -15.20 2.90
CA PHE A 108 -21.63 -16.00 2.20
C PHE A 108 -22.28 -17.08 1.34
N VAL A 109 -21.83 -17.18 0.09
CA VAL A 109 -22.18 -18.24 -0.85
C VAL A 109 -20.89 -18.82 -1.39
N TRP A 110 -20.81 -20.14 -1.42
CA TRP A 110 -19.69 -20.84 -2.02
C TRP A 110 -19.61 -20.55 -3.51
N ASP A 111 -18.44 -20.13 -3.98
CA ASP A 111 -18.17 -19.88 -5.40
C ASP A 111 -17.88 -21.21 -6.11
N ASP A 112 -18.93 -21.91 -6.53
CA ASP A 112 -18.83 -23.21 -7.21
C ASP A 112 -18.18 -23.11 -8.59
N ALA A 113 -18.26 -21.94 -9.25
CA ALA A 113 -17.61 -21.71 -10.53
C ALA A 113 -16.08 -21.65 -10.36
N LYS A 114 -15.61 -21.02 -9.28
CA LYS A 114 -14.18 -20.92 -8.96
C LYS A 114 -13.63 -22.14 -8.22
N TYR A 115 -14.44 -22.76 -7.37
CA TYR A 115 -14.07 -23.90 -6.53
C TYR A 115 -15.14 -25.01 -6.60
N PRO A 116 -15.18 -25.81 -7.68
CA PRO A 116 -16.24 -26.78 -7.89
C PRO A 116 -16.38 -27.79 -6.74
N ALA A 117 -17.59 -28.00 -6.22
CA ALA A 117 -17.82 -28.91 -5.08
C ALA A 117 -17.44 -30.38 -5.37
N MET A 118 -17.41 -30.77 -6.64
CA MET A 118 -17.04 -32.12 -7.11
C MET A 118 -15.53 -32.31 -7.29
N ALA A 119 -14.74 -31.23 -7.23
CA ALA A 119 -13.29 -31.32 -7.23
C ALA A 119 -12.81 -31.98 -5.93
N PRO A 120 -11.72 -32.77 -5.96
CA PRO A 120 -11.08 -33.27 -4.75
C PRO A 120 -10.76 -32.12 -3.79
N LEU A 121 -11.13 -32.27 -2.51
CA LEU A 121 -10.97 -31.19 -1.53
C LEU A 121 -9.53 -30.62 -1.46
N ARG A 122 -8.52 -31.48 -1.63
CA ARG A 122 -7.11 -31.06 -1.68
C ARG A 122 -6.80 -30.10 -2.82
N GLU A 123 -7.37 -30.32 -4.00
CA GLU A 123 -7.19 -29.46 -5.17
C GLU A 123 -7.75 -28.05 -4.91
N THR A 124 -8.90 -27.97 -4.23
CA THR A 124 -9.49 -26.69 -3.81
C THR A 124 -8.54 -25.93 -2.89
N VAL A 125 -7.95 -26.60 -1.89
CA VAL A 125 -7.00 -25.97 -0.96
C VAL A 125 -5.73 -25.52 -1.70
N ASP A 126 -5.16 -26.38 -2.53
CA ASP A 126 -3.95 -26.07 -3.32
C ASP A 126 -4.20 -24.88 -4.26
N THR A 127 -5.38 -24.82 -4.89
CA THR A 127 -5.79 -23.71 -5.75
C THR A 127 -5.88 -22.39 -4.99
N ILE A 128 -6.54 -22.38 -3.82
CA ILE A 128 -6.64 -21.18 -2.97
C ILE A 128 -5.24 -20.74 -2.55
N GLN A 129 -4.41 -21.67 -2.08
CA GLN A 129 -3.06 -21.36 -1.60
C GLN A 129 -2.18 -20.82 -2.73
N GLY A 130 -2.24 -21.43 -3.92
CA GLY A 130 -1.50 -20.96 -5.10
C GLY A 130 -1.93 -19.56 -5.55
N GLN A 131 -3.23 -19.26 -5.54
CA GLN A 131 -3.74 -17.92 -5.86
C GLN A 131 -3.25 -16.88 -4.85
N VAL A 132 -3.31 -17.19 -3.55
CA VAL A 132 -2.88 -16.28 -2.49
C VAL A 132 -1.36 -16.08 -2.51
N ALA A 133 -0.58 -17.13 -2.81
CA ALA A 133 0.87 -17.02 -2.97
C ALA A 133 1.24 -16.10 -4.14
N LYS A 134 0.56 -16.25 -5.28
CA LYS A 134 0.76 -15.35 -6.42
C LYS A 134 0.44 -13.89 -6.08
N ILE A 135 -0.68 -13.66 -5.38
CA ILE A 135 -1.04 -12.32 -4.90
C ILE A 135 0.03 -11.74 -3.97
N GLU A 136 0.59 -12.57 -3.08
CA GLU A 136 1.67 -12.14 -2.18
C GLU A 136 2.93 -11.72 -2.94
N ASP A 137 3.34 -12.51 -3.92
CA ASP A 137 4.53 -12.22 -4.72
C ASP A 137 4.34 -10.98 -5.59
N ASP A 138 3.18 -10.83 -6.23
CA ASP A 138 2.82 -9.62 -6.97
C ASP A 138 2.83 -8.38 -6.04
N LEU A 139 2.28 -8.50 -4.82
CA LEU A 139 2.32 -7.42 -3.83
C LEU A 139 3.76 -7.04 -3.46
N LYS A 140 4.64 -8.02 -3.21
CA LYS A 140 6.06 -7.76 -2.87
C LYS A 140 6.76 -6.97 -3.97
N VAL A 141 6.55 -7.35 -5.23
CA VAL A 141 7.12 -6.65 -6.40
C VAL A 141 6.61 -5.20 -6.44
N ARG A 142 5.29 -5.00 -6.36
CA ARG A 142 4.69 -3.64 -6.41
C ARG A 142 5.14 -2.75 -5.26
N VAL A 143 5.23 -3.29 -4.05
CA VAL A 143 5.72 -2.55 -2.87
C VAL A 143 7.19 -2.17 -3.04
N ALA A 144 8.03 -3.06 -3.58
CA ALA A 144 9.43 -2.76 -3.86
C ALA A 144 9.59 -1.66 -4.93
N GLU A 145 8.84 -1.75 -6.03
CA GLU A 145 8.80 -0.73 -7.09
C GLU A 145 8.38 0.63 -6.52
N TYR A 146 7.29 0.68 -5.77
CA TYR A 146 6.79 1.89 -5.13
C TYR A 146 7.83 2.52 -4.21
N ASN A 147 8.45 1.73 -3.32
CA ASN A 147 9.44 2.23 -2.38
C ASN A 147 10.71 2.77 -3.08
N ASN A 148 11.11 2.16 -4.20
CA ASN A 148 12.21 2.66 -5.00
C ASN A 148 11.89 4.05 -5.59
N VAL A 149 10.74 4.20 -6.23
CA VAL A 149 10.29 5.49 -6.80
C VAL A 149 10.13 6.55 -5.70
N ARG A 150 9.53 6.19 -4.56
CA ARG A 150 9.38 7.08 -3.40
C ARG A 150 10.74 7.57 -2.88
N SER A 151 11.72 6.67 -2.80
CA SER A 151 13.09 7.01 -2.39
C SER A 151 13.76 7.98 -3.36
N GLN A 152 13.63 7.74 -4.67
CA GLN A 152 14.16 8.63 -5.71
C GLN A 152 13.51 10.01 -5.67
N LEU A 153 12.17 10.08 -5.53
CA LEU A 153 11.44 11.34 -5.39
C LEU A 153 11.90 12.13 -4.17
N ASN A 154 12.09 11.46 -3.03
CA ASN A 154 12.61 12.11 -1.83
C ASN A 154 14.03 12.67 -2.02
N ALA A 155 14.89 11.96 -2.75
CA ALA A 155 16.23 12.46 -3.09
C ALA A 155 16.16 13.69 -4.01
N ILE A 156 15.27 13.71 -4.99
CA ILE A 156 15.04 14.86 -5.89
C ILE A 156 14.52 16.06 -5.08
N ASN A 157 13.50 15.86 -4.24
CA ASN A 157 12.94 16.92 -3.40
C ASN A 157 13.98 17.56 -2.49
N ARG A 158 14.86 16.75 -1.88
CA ARG A 158 15.99 17.27 -1.06
C ARG A 158 16.97 18.12 -1.88
N LYS A 159 17.29 17.71 -3.12
CA LYS A 159 18.13 18.50 -4.03
C LYS A 159 17.45 19.82 -4.45
N GLN A 160 16.13 19.86 -4.51
CA GLN A 160 15.39 21.07 -4.88
C GLN A 160 15.10 22.01 -3.71
N SER A 161 15.06 21.52 -2.46
CA SER A 161 14.71 22.33 -1.28
C SER A 161 15.90 22.77 -0.42
N GLY A 162 17.14 22.44 -0.82
CA GLY A 162 18.36 22.80 -0.08
C GLY A 162 18.74 24.28 -0.19
N SER A 163 19.74 24.69 0.60
CA SER A 163 20.43 25.98 0.43
C SER A 163 21.03 26.09 -0.98
N LEU A 164 21.12 27.31 -1.52
CA LEU A 164 21.72 27.61 -2.84
C LEU A 164 23.12 26.98 -3.04
N ALA A 165 23.86 26.68 -1.97
CA ALA A 165 25.16 26.01 -2.03
C ALA A 165 25.10 24.58 -2.60
N VAL A 166 23.97 23.87 -2.45
CA VAL A 166 23.81 22.46 -2.87
C VAL A 166 22.53 22.20 -3.67
N ARG A 167 21.71 23.24 -3.87
CA ARG A 167 20.42 23.18 -4.55
C ARG A 167 20.59 23.13 -6.06
N ASP A 168 19.72 22.39 -6.73
CA ASP A 168 19.59 22.44 -8.18
C ASP A 168 19.13 23.84 -8.65
N LEU A 169 19.95 24.48 -9.50
CA LEU A 169 19.72 25.85 -9.99
C LEU A 169 18.91 25.90 -11.30
N SER A 170 18.56 24.76 -11.90
CA SER A 170 17.90 24.69 -13.22
C SER A 170 16.55 25.41 -13.25
N ASN A 171 15.86 25.48 -12.10
CA ASN A 171 14.58 26.19 -11.97
C ASN A 171 14.73 27.66 -11.55
N LEU A 172 15.96 28.11 -11.24
CA LEU A 172 16.25 29.48 -10.78
C LEU A 172 16.93 30.33 -11.85
N VAL A 173 17.56 29.71 -12.84
CA VAL A 173 18.31 30.38 -13.91
C VAL A 173 17.52 30.26 -15.22
N LYS A 174 17.24 31.38 -15.86
CA LYS A 174 16.56 31.39 -17.17
C LYS A 174 17.59 31.34 -18.31
N PRO A 175 17.22 30.86 -19.51
CA PRO A 175 18.10 30.92 -20.68
C PRO A 175 18.61 32.34 -20.99
N GLU A 176 17.81 33.36 -20.68
CA GLU A 176 18.16 34.78 -20.85
C GLU A 176 19.28 35.25 -19.89
N ASP A 177 19.45 34.57 -18.76
CA ASP A 177 20.48 34.90 -17.78
C ASP A 177 21.85 34.27 -18.14
N ILE A 178 21.90 33.42 -19.17
CA ILE A 178 23.10 32.69 -19.59
C ILE A 178 23.54 33.13 -20.99
N VAL A 179 24.75 33.69 -21.09
CA VAL A 179 25.40 33.99 -22.36
C VAL A 179 26.48 32.94 -22.61
N ILE A 180 26.36 32.18 -23.70
CA ILE A 180 27.37 31.22 -24.14
C ILE A 180 27.72 31.56 -25.60
N SER A 181 28.97 31.94 -25.83
CA SER A 181 29.55 32.20 -27.15
C SER A 181 30.99 31.69 -27.19
N GLU A 182 31.64 31.82 -28.34
CA GLU A 182 33.05 31.41 -28.50
C GLU A 182 34.00 32.10 -27.50
N ASN A 183 33.71 33.36 -27.14
CA ASN A 183 34.61 34.20 -26.33
C ASN A 183 34.01 34.64 -24.99
N LEU A 184 32.74 34.32 -24.71
CA LEU A 184 32.05 34.72 -23.48
C LEU A 184 31.26 33.54 -22.92
N THR A 185 31.32 33.38 -21.60
CA THR A 185 30.52 32.43 -20.83
C THR A 185 30.01 33.12 -19.57
N THR A 186 28.81 32.73 -19.11
CA THR A 186 28.29 33.13 -17.80
C THR A 186 28.69 32.09 -16.76
N LEU A 187 29.24 32.54 -15.63
CA LEU A 187 29.50 31.70 -14.46
C LEU A 187 28.48 32.03 -13.38
N LEU A 188 27.95 31.01 -12.72
CA LEU A 188 27.05 31.19 -11.59
C LEU A 188 27.88 31.25 -10.30
N ALA A 189 27.71 32.33 -9.53
CA ALA A 189 28.38 32.54 -8.26
C ALA A 189 27.37 32.49 -7.11
N VAL A 190 27.59 31.59 -6.15
CA VAL A 190 26.83 31.52 -4.90
C VAL A 190 27.60 32.28 -3.83
N VAL A 191 27.07 33.42 -3.39
CA VAL A 191 27.75 34.37 -2.50
C VAL A 191 27.03 34.41 -1.15
N PRO A 192 27.72 34.25 0.00
CA PRO A 192 27.11 34.42 1.30
C PRO A 192 26.47 35.80 1.45
N LYS A 193 25.30 35.87 2.08
CA LYS A 193 24.49 37.10 2.20
C LYS A 193 25.25 38.26 2.84
N TYR A 194 26.11 37.98 3.82
CA TYR A 194 26.93 39.00 4.48
C TYR A 194 28.07 39.53 3.59
N SER A 195 28.45 38.82 2.53
CA SER A 195 29.55 39.17 1.61
C SER A 195 29.07 39.75 0.27
N GLN A 196 27.77 39.99 0.07
CA GLN A 196 27.26 40.52 -1.21
C GLN A 196 27.89 41.88 -1.57
N LYS A 197 28.12 42.76 -0.59
CA LYS A 197 28.77 44.08 -0.83
C LYS A 197 30.22 43.91 -1.27
N ASP A 198 30.94 43.00 -0.65
CA ASP A 198 32.34 42.73 -0.99
C ASP A 198 32.44 42.10 -2.39
N TRP A 199 31.52 41.18 -2.73
CA TRP A 199 31.40 40.62 -4.06
C TRP A 199 31.19 41.70 -5.13
N LEU A 200 30.17 42.57 -4.98
CA LEU A 200 29.85 43.61 -5.96
C LEU A 200 30.98 44.63 -6.14
N SER A 201 31.80 44.87 -5.10
CA SER A 201 32.92 45.80 -5.17
C SER A 201 34.22 45.19 -5.71
N SER A 202 34.34 43.85 -5.76
CA SER A 202 35.60 43.17 -6.12
C SER A 202 35.54 42.27 -7.35
N TYR A 203 34.34 41.78 -7.75
CA TYR A 203 34.24 40.73 -8.77
C TYR A 203 34.90 41.08 -10.11
N GLU A 204 34.85 42.35 -10.52
CA GLU A 204 35.44 42.85 -11.78
C GLU A 204 36.98 42.71 -11.84
N THR A 205 37.62 42.53 -10.68
CA THR A 205 39.08 42.48 -10.53
C THR A 205 39.61 41.12 -10.09
N LEU A 206 38.74 40.12 -9.90
CA LEU A 206 39.15 38.78 -9.47
C LEU A 206 40.05 38.08 -10.49
N THR A 207 39.84 38.36 -11.77
CA THR A 207 40.65 37.84 -12.86
C THR A 207 40.61 38.79 -14.06
N SER A 208 41.51 38.59 -15.02
CA SER A 208 41.47 39.29 -16.31
C SER A 208 40.24 38.87 -17.12
N TYR A 209 39.73 39.79 -17.95
CA TYR A 209 38.61 39.57 -18.89
C TYR A 209 37.23 39.35 -18.25
N VAL A 210 37.01 39.83 -17.03
CA VAL A 210 35.66 39.96 -16.46
C VAL A 210 34.94 41.14 -17.13
N VAL A 211 33.70 40.93 -17.59
CA VAL A 211 32.89 41.99 -18.20
C VAL A 211 32.39 42.93 -17.09
N PRO A 212 32.72 44.24 -17.11
CA PRO A 212 32.25 45.16 -16.09
C PRO A 212 30.73 45.34 -16.11
N ARG A 213 30.14 45.56 -14.93
CA ARG A 213 28.70 45.69 -14.67
C ARG A 213 27.85 44.51 -15.18
N SER A 214 28.43 43.33 -15.29
CA SER A 214 27.73 42.11 -15.71
C SER A 214 27.05 41.36 -14.57
N SER A 215 27.56 41.52 -13.33
CA SER A 215 27.05 40.78 -12.17
C SER A 215 25.60 41.13 -11.86
N LYS A 216 24.71 40.14 -11.92
CA LYS A 216 23.26 40.31 -11.67
C LYS A 216 22.77 39.27 -10.67
N GLN A 217 22.08 39.74 -9.62
CA GLN A 217 21.44 38.86 -8.65
C GLN A 217 20.19 38.22 -9.27
N LEU A 218 20.13 36.89 -9.24
CA LEU A 218 18.98 36.11 -9.75
C LEU A 218 18.03 35.67 -8.63
N HIS A 219 18.60 35.17 -7.53
CA HIS A 219 17.85 34.61 -6.41
C HIS A 219 18.59 34.85 -5.09
N GLU A 220 17.86 34.87 -3.99
CA GLU A 220 18.43 34.97 -2.64
C GLU A 220 17.62 34.09 -1.70
N ASP A 221 18.31 33.30 -0.88
CA ASP A 221 17.74 32.54 0.22
C ASP A 221 18.15 33.15 1.58
N ASN A 222 17.97 32.42 2.67
CA ASN A 222 18.29 32.93 4.01
C ASN A 222 19.80 33.15 4.23
N GLU A 223 20.67 32.45 3.51
CA GLU A 223 22.11 32.41 3.75
C GLU A 223 22.95 32.91 2.57
N TYR A 224 22.46 32.77 1.34
CA TYR A 224 23.21 33.03 0.11
C TYR A 224 22.40 33.82 -0.92
N ALA A 225 23.10 34.47 -1.84
CA ALA A 225 22.56 35.04 -3.06
C ALA A 225 23.26 34.43 -4.28
N LEU A 226 22.49 34.14 -5.32
CA LEU A 226 22.95 33.64 -6.61
C LEU A 226 23.14 34.81 -7.57
N TYR A 227 24.34 34.92 -8.13
CA TYR A 227 24.69 35.88 -9.17
C TYR A 227 25.08 35.17 -10.47
N THR A 228 24.83 35.84 -11.60
CA THR A 228 25.45 35.58 -12.92
C THR A 228 26.50 36.61 -13.21
#